data_AF-A0A4Y7NIM2-F1
#
_entry.id   AF-A0A4Y7NIM2-F1
#
_cell.length_a   1.000
_cell.length_b   1.000
_cell.length_c   1.000
_cell.angle_alpha   90.00
_cell.angle_beta   90.00
_cell.angle_gamma   90.00
#
_symmetry.space_group_name_H-M   'P 1'
#
loop_
_entity.id
_entity.type
_entity.pdbx_description
1 polymer ?
#
loop_
_entity_poly.entity_id
_entity_poly.type
_entity_poly.pdbx_seq_one_letter_code
_entity_poly.pdbx_strand_id
1 'polypeptide(L)'
;MKLCAVSFTVFLNYMGVFTHAYEKDYYTEFSYPLDVDLQPLVKQHIDGKVPTTEPINLFNYSYLKSCENKCSKNSNPVIVFVVKSALPHFNRRQAIRQTWGNQNRFSDVPMRRVFLLGTGFDPDIQRLIDQESALHGDIVQADFHDDYRNNTLKTMSGFKWAVEKCSSGRFFVFADDDMYISTKNLLRFIRNPLKYPESQPTPTVKGYVFHTPPQRHKPSKWYVPLSEYPYHLWPPYVTAGAYVVSREALLNLHYGSYYTKLFQFDDIFVALVALKVKIDPVHCEEFYFWKKSYSKFSYRNVIASHGYGDPDELRSVWNEQKSVGHA
;
A
#
# COMPACT_ATOMS: atom_id res chain seq x y z
N MET A 1 -50.21 -12.94 -3.50
CA MET A 1 -49.09 -13.28 -4.42
C MET A 1 -48.34 -12.07 -4.98
N LYS A 2 -49.01 -11.09 -5.61
CA LYS A 2 -48.33 -9.93 -6.24
C LYS A 2 -47.51 -9.06 -5.28
N LEU A 3 -47.98 -8.83 -4.05
CA LEU A 3 -47.27 -8.01 -3.05
C LEU A 3 -45.96 -8.68 -2.55
N CYS A 4 -45.96 -10.00 -2.35
CA CYS A 4 -44.75 -10.76 -2.01
C CYS A 4 -43.72 -10.76 -3.14
N ALA A 5 -44.14 -10.84 -4.40
CA ALA A 5 -43.23 -10.82 -5.54
C ALA A 5 -42.54 -9.46 -5.69
N VAL A 6 -43.26 -8.34 -5.53
CA VAL A 6 -42.67 -6.99 -5.54
C VAL A 6 -41.67 -6.83 -4.38
N SER A 7 -42.02 -7.29 -3.18
CA SER A 7 -41.12 -7.25 -2.02
C SER A 7 -39.86 -8.09 -2.24
N PHE A 8 -39.97 -9.25 -2.91
CA PHE A 8 -38.85 -10.13 -3.21
C PHE A 8 -37.93 -9.55 -4.30
N THR A 9 -38.48 -8.95 -5.37
CA THR A 9 -37.68 -8.28 -6.41
C THR A 9 -36.95 -7.06 -5.85
N VAL A 10 -37.60 -6.27 -4.98
CA VAL A 10 -36.95 -5.15 -4.29
C VAL A 10 -35.82 -5.66 -3.39
N PHE A 11 -36.04 -6.76 -2.66
CA PHE A 11 -35.01 -7.39 -1.86
C PHE A 11 -33.84 -7.87 -2.71
N LEU A 12 -34.07 -8.61 -3.81
CA LEU A 12 -33.00 -9.07 -4.71
C LEU A 12 -32.20 -7.91 -5.34
N ASN A 13 -32.87 -6.81 -5.70
CA ASN A 13 -32.21 -5.60 -6.18
C ASN A 13 -31.40 -4.91 -5.06
N TYR A 14 -31.92 -4.88 -3.84
CA TYR A 14 -31.18 -4.40 -2.67
C TYR A 14 -29.95 -5.25 -2.36
N MET A 15 -30.05 -6.57 -2.52
CA MET A 15 -28.94 -7.52 -2.39
C MET A 15 -27.94 -7.47 -3.55
N GLY A 16 -28.21 -6.68 -4.61
CA GLY A 16 -27.32 -6.51 -5.76
C GLY A 16 -27.38 -7.65 -6.78
N VAL A 17 -28.35 -8.57 -6.68
CA VAL A 17 -28.42 -9.77 -7.52
C VAL A 17 -28.55 -9.44 -9.00
N PHE A 18 -29.34 -8.41 -9.33
CA PHE A 18 -29.53 -7.97 -10.71
C PHE A 18 -28.41 -7.03 -11.20
N THR A 19 -27.54 -6.55 -10.31
CA THR A 19 -26.48 -5.59 -10.67
C THR A 19 -25.45 -6.23 -11.62
N HIS A 20 -25.18 -7.53 -11.44
CA HIS A 20 -24.25 -8.27 -12.28
C HIS A 20 -24.64 -8.34 -13.77
N ALA A 21 -25.95 -8.29 -14.08
CA ALA A 21 -26.43 -8.30 -15.46
C ALA A 21 -26.13 -7.01 -16.24
N TYR A 22 -25.74 -5.94 -15.56
CA TYR A 22 -25.42 -4.63 -16.14
C TYR A 22 -23.93 -4.28 -16.03
N GLU A 23 -23.10 -5.23 -15.61
CA GLU A 23 -21.66 -5.05 -15.58
C GLU A 23 -21.09 -5.11 -17.00
N LYS A 24 -20.07 -4.27 -17.24
CA LYS A 24 -19.27 -4.28 -18.47
C LYS A 24 -18.18 -5.34 -18.40
N ASP A 25 -17.77 -5.83 -19.56
CA ASP A 25 -16.68 -6.77 -19.68
C ASP A 25 -15.32 -6.08 -19.43
N TYR A 26 -14.58 -6.50 -18.39
CA TYR A 26 -13.27 -5.95 -18.06
C TYR A 26 -12.22 -6.18 -19.15
N TYR A 27 -12.27 -7.30 -19.90
CA TYR A 27 -11.23 -7.62 -20.86
C TYR A 27 -11.41 -6.90 -22.20
N THR A 28 -12.64 -6.53 -22.54
CA THR A 28 -13.00 -5.99 -23.85
C THR A 28 -13.50 -4.55 -23.82
N GLU A 29 -14.09 -4.09 -22.70
CA GLU A 29 -14.70 -2.77 -22.59
C GLU A 29 -13.99 -1.84 -21.59
N PHE A 30 -12.92 -2.30 -20.93
CA PHE A 30 -12.29 -1.52 -19.86
C PHE A 30 -11.69 -0.21 -20.37
N SER A 31 -12.18 0.88 -19.79
CA SER A 31 -11.61 2.22 -19.88
C SER A 31 -11.76 2.91 -18.53
N TYR A 32 -10.76 3.69 -18.13
CA TYR A 32 -10.78 4.40 -16.85
C TYR A 32 -10.33 5.85 -17.04
N PRO A 33 -11.00 6.84 -16.40
CA PRO A 33 -10.85 8.23 -16.80
C PRO A 33 -9.42 8.78 -16.87
N LEU A 34 -9.32 9.71 -17.82
CA LEU A 34 -8.17 10.13 -18.62
C LEU A 34 -7.46 8.96 -19.33
N ASP A 35 -8.11 8.41 -20.35
CA ASP A 35 -7.59 7.29 -21.13
C ASP A 35 -6.56 7.76 -22.17
N VAL A 36 -5.34 8.01 -21.71
CA VAL A 36 -4.19 8.43 -22.52
C VAL A 36 -2.99 7.55 -22.18
N ASP A 37 -2.01 7.44 -23.09
CA ASP A 37 -0.77 6.73 -22.81
C ASP A 37 0.04 7.48 -21.73
N LEU A 38 0.17 6.87 -20.55
CA LEU A 38 0.86 7.50 -19.41
C LEU A 38 2.38 7.40 -19.52
N GLN A 39 2.93 6.47 -20.32
CA GLN A 39 4.37 6.26 -20.40
C GLN A 39 5.16 7.52 -20.79
N PRO A 40 4.77 8.29 -21.83
CA PRO A 40 5.41 9.56 -22.16
C PRO A 40 5.28 10.62 -21.05
N LEU A 41 4.10 10.71 -20.41
CA LEU A 41 3.82 11.69 -19.35
C LEU A 41 4.67 11.42 -18.11
N VAL A 42 4.75 10.15 -17.69
CA VAL A 42 5.62 9.71 -16.60
C VAL A 42 7.09 10.03 -16.92
N LYS A 43 7.54 9.74 -18.14
CA LYS A 43 8.91 10.06 -18.56
C LYS A 43 9.20 11.56 -18.51
N GLN A 44 8.26 12.41 -18.95
CA GLN A 44 8.38 13.86 -18.86
C GLN A 44 8.57 14.32 -17.41
N HIS A 45 7.79 13.81 -16.47
CA HIS A 45 7.96 14.10 -15.05
C HIS A 45 9.33 13.66 -14.51
N ILE A 46 9.78 12.45 -14.84
CA ILE A 46 11.09 11.93 -14.42
C ILE A 46 12.24 12.79 -14.97
N ASP A 47 12.10 13.27 -16.21
CA ASP A 47 13.07 14.15 -16.88
C ASP A 47 12.99 15.61 -16.40
N GLY A 48 12.04 15.96 -15.51
CA GLY A 48 11.81 17.34 -15.05
C GLY A 48 11.20 18.27 -16.10
N LYS A 49 10.50 17.71 -17.10
CA LYS A 49 9.82 18.43 -18.17
C LYS A 49 8.36 18.68 -17.82
N VAL A 50 7.78 19.74 -18.39
CA VAL A 50 6.34 20.00 -18.30
C VAL A 50 5.58 18.95 -19.12
N PRO A 51 4.61 18.23 -18.54
CA PRO A 51 3.86 17.22 -19.27
C PRO A 51 2.96 17.81 -20.36
N THR A 52 2.74 17.05 -21.44
CA THR A 52 1.86 17.48 -22.55
C THR A 52 0.37 17.44 -22.22
N THR A 53 0.00 16.83 -21.10
CA THR A 53 -1.37 16.70 -20.64
C THR A 53 -1.44 17.14 -19.19
N GLU A 54 -2.46 17.93 -18.85
CA GLU A 54 -2.69 18.39 -17.49
C GLU A 54 -3.12 17.23 -16.57
N PRO A 55 -2.59 17.16 -15.34
CA PRO A 55 -2.97 16.15 -14.38
C PRO A 55 -4.40 16.37 -13.85
N ILE A 56 -5.11 15.28 -13.56
CA ILE A 56 -6.45 15.30 -12.96
C ILE A 56 -6.41 15.21 -11.43
N ASN A 57 -5.28 14.80 -10.85
CA ASN A 57 -5.05 14.85 -9.40
C ASN A 57 -3.79 15.66 -9.10
N LEU A 58 -3.92 16.67 -8.25
CA LEU A 58 -2.80 17.53 -7.83
C LEU A 58 -2.23 17.17 -6.46
N PHE A 59 -2.95 16.38 -5.64
CA PHE A 59 -2.52 15.97 -4.30
C PHE A 59 -1.95 17.12 -3.46
N ASN A 60 -2.76 18.17 -3.28
CA ASN A 60 -2.37 19.46 -2.69
C ASN A 60 -2.13 19.47 -1.17
N TYR A 61 -1.93 18.31 -0.53
CA TYR A 61 -1.55 18.28 0.89
C TYR A 61 -0.08 18.68 1.08
N SER A 62 0.17 19.39 2.16
CA SER A 62 1.52 19.69 2.65
C SER A 62 1.99 18.64 3.65
N TYR A 63 3.31 18.55 3.91
CA TYR A 63 3.83 17.76 5.01
C TYR A 63 4.00 18.64 6.24
N LEU A 64 3.21 18.37 7.29
CA LEU A 64 3.41 18.96 8.61
C LEU A 64 4.69 18.41 9.26
N LYS A 65 5.00 17.14 8.96
CA LYS A 65 6.24 16.47 9.35
C LYS A 65 6.73 15.67 8.16
N SER A 66 7.93 15.96 7.68
CA SER A 66 8.46 15.37 6.44
C SER A 66 9.64 14.42 6.67
N CYS A 67 10.24 14.39 7.87
CA CYS A 67 11.37 13.50 8.19
C CYS A 67 12.48 13.53 7.11
N GLU A 68 12.83 14.71 6.60
CA GLU A 68 13.67 14.87 5.38
C GLU A 68 15.07 14.25 5.54
N ASN A 69 15.59 14.24 6.76
CA ASN A 69 16.92 13.70 7.05
C ASN A 69 16.95 12.17 7.14
N LYS A 70 15.79 11.48 7.04
CA LYS A 70 15.72 10.02 7.20
C LYS A 70 16.50 9.28 6.11
N CYS A 71 16.39 9.77 4.88
CA CYS A 71 17.11 9.24 3.72
C CYS A 71 18.10 10.29 3.19
N SER A 72 19.09 10.63 4.00
CA SER A 72 20.19 11.51 3.55
C SER A 72 20.84 10.99 2.27
N LYS A 73 21.45 11.88 1.46
CA LYS A 73 21.96 11.56 0.11
C LYS A 73 22.89 10.35 0.04
N ASN A 74 23.59 10.02 1.13
CA ASN A 74 24.54 8.91 1.20
C ASN A 74 23.98 7.65 1.90
N SER A 75 22.71 7.65 2.30
CA SER A 75 22.12 6.55 3.06
C SER A 75 21.84 5.29 2.24
N ASN A 76 21.62 5.42 0.92
CA ASN A 76 21.38 4.36 -0.06
C ASN A 76 20.64 3.12 0.50
N PRO A 77 19.43 3.30 1.09
CA PRO A 77 18.75 2.20 1.74
C PRO A 77 18.33 1.12 0.73
N VAL A 78 18.62 -0.13 1.07
CA VAL A 78 18.16 -1.29 0.29
C VAL A 78 16.65 -1.44 0.46
N ILE A 79 16.14 -1.24 1.69
CA ILE A 79 14.71 -1.29 2.02
C ILE A 79 14.31 -0.01 2.75
N VAL A 80 13.17 0.54 2.34
CA VAL A 80 12.48 1.63 3.03
C VAL A 80 11.08 1.14 3.40
N PHE A 81 10.83 0.91 4.69
CA PHE A 81 9.50 0.62 5.20
C PHE A 81 8.69 1.91 5.29
N VAL A 82 7.54 1.94 4.62
CA VAL A 82 6.59 3.04 4.62
C VAL A 82 5.30 2.50 5.21
N VAL A 83 5.10 2.74 6.50
CA VAL A 83 4.05 2.06 7.29
C VAL A 83 2.85 2.98 7.48
N LYS A 84 1.69 2.62 6.93
CA LYS A 84 0.43 3.31 7.22
C LYS A 84 0.02 3.01 8.66
N SER A 85 -0.19 4.06 9.45
CA SER A 85 -0.63 3.93 10.84
C SER A 85 -1.76 4.91 11.14
N ALA A 86 -2.49 4.68 12.22
CA ALA A 86 -3.48 5.62 12.73
C ALA A 86 -2.90 6.43 13.89
N LEU A 87 -3.36 7.67 14.08
CA LEU A 87 -2.88 8.56 15.14
C LEU A 87 -2.76 7.88 16.53
N PRO A 88 -3.79 7.17 17.06
CA PRO A 88 -3.72 6.57 18.40
C PRO A 88 -2.83 5.31 18.49
N HIS A 89 -2.30 4.78 17.39
CA HIS A 89 -1.56 3.50 17.36
C HIS A 89 -0.09 3.60 17.83
N PHE A 90 0.19 4.39 18.87
CA PHE A 90 1.54 4.58 19.42
C PHE A 90 2.23 3.24 19.77
N ASN A 91 1.50 2.34 20.44
CA ASN A 91 2.05 1.05 20.86
C ASN A 91 2.34 0.11 19.68
N ARG A 92 1.54 0.17 18.61
CA ARG A 92 1.81 -0.61 17.38
C ARG A 92 3.06 -0.10 16.70
N ARG A 93 3.17 1.22 16.50
CA ARG A 93 4.39 1.84 15.96
C ARG A 93 5.60 1.43 16.78
N GLN A 94 5.53 1.51 18.11
CA GLN A 94 6.61 1.10 19.00
C GLN A 94 6.98 -0.38 18.87
N ALA A 95 6.00 -1.30 18.81
CA ALA A 95 6.26 -2.72 18.57
C ALA A 95 6.96 -2.95 17.22
N ILE A 96 6.54 -2.25 16.16
CA ILE A 96 7.20 -2.29 14.85
C ILE A 96 8.65 -1.78 14.95
N ARG A 97 8.92 -0.72 15.71
CA ARG A 97 10.29 -0.22 15.93
C ARG A 97 11.19 -1.28 16.56
N GLN A 98 10.64 -2.08 17.47
CA GLN A 98 11.34 -3.11 18.24
C GLN A 98 11.47 -4.45 17.49
N THR A 99 10.67 -4.65 16.44
CA THR A 99 10.57 -5.92 15.70
C THR A 99 11.01 -5.76 14.24
N TRP A 100 10.14 -6.04 13.28
CA TRP A 100 10.44 -6.12 11.86
C TRP A 100 10.86 -4.78 11.24
N GLY A 101 10.38 -3.68 11.81
CA GLY A 101 10.76 -2.33 11.41
C GLY A 101 12.11 -1.89 11.96
N ASN A 102 12.84 -2.71 12.73
CA ASN A 102 14.13 -2.34 13.30
C ASN A 102 15.19 -2.10 12.21
N GLN A 103 15.52 -0.83 12.01
CA GLN A 103 16.44 -0.35 10.97
C GLN A 103 17.87 -0.87 11.13
N ASN A 104 18.26 -1.29 12.34
CA ASN A 104 19.60 -1.76 12.67
C ASN A 104 19.67 -3.29 12.80
N ARG A 105 18.65 -4.02 12.32
CA ARG A 105 18.56 -5.48 12.47
C ARG A 105 19.68 -6.24 11.74
N PHE A 106 20.16 -5.70 10.61
CA PHE A 106 21.22 -6.28 9.77
C PHE A 106 22.29 -5.21 9.55
N SER A 107 23.52 -5.49 9.96
CA SER A 107 24.63 -4.52 9.89
C SER A 107 25.07 -4.19 8.46
N ASP A 108 24.86 -5.12 7.52
CA ASP A 108 25.24 -5.02 6.10
C ASP A 108 24.10 -4.53 5.21
N VAL A 109 22.91 -4.28 5.76
CA VAL A 109 21.73 -3.86 4.99
C VAL A 109 21.22 -2.54 5.53
N PRO A 110 21.56 -1.41 4.87
CA PRO A 110 20.98 -0.12 5.21
C PRO A 110 19.47 -0.15 5.00
N MET A 111 18.72 0.03 6.10
CA MET A 111 17.26 0.08 6.07
C MET A 111 16.75 1.38 6.67
N ARG A 112 15.59 1.84 6.21
CA ARG A 112 14.86 2.98 6.77
C ARG A 112 13.42 2.60 7.06
N ARG A 113 12.81 3.28 8.02
CA ARG A 113 11.39 3.13 8.37
C ARG A 113 10.78 4.50 8.64
N VAL A 114 9.60 4.74 8.10
CA VAL A 114 8.72 5.85 8.48
C VAL A 114 7.30 5.35 8.71
N PHE A 115 6.56 6.08 9.54
CA PHE A 115 5.11 5.90 9.73
C PHE A 115 4.38 7.07 9.06
N LEU A 116 3.39 6.74 8.22
CA LEU A 116 2.53 7.69 7.54
C LEU A 116 1.27 7.94 8.35
N LEU A 117 1.00 9.23 8.61
CA LEU A 117 -0.17 9.71 9.34
C LEU A 117 -0.84 10.85 8.57
N GLY A 118 -2.16 10.99 8.75
CA GLY A 118 -2.88 12.23 8.43
C GLY A 118 -3.00 13.15 9.64
N THR A 119 -4.03 13.98 9.66
CA THR A 119 -4.41 14.86 10.78
C THR A 119 -5.70 14.39 11.45
N GLY A 120 -5.88 14.75 12.71
CA GLY A 120 -7.08 14.44 13.49
C GLY A 120 -7.60 15.70 14.19
N PHE A 121 -8.78 15.59 14.79
CA PHE A 121 -9.41 16.71 15.51
C PHE A 121 -8.96 16.83 16.96
N ASP A 122 -8.34 15.79 17.53
CA ASP A 122 -7.94 15.73 18.93
C ASP A 122 -6.55 16.40 19.13
N PRO A 123 -6.49 17.57 19.79
CA PRO A 123 -5.23 18.28 20.01
C PRO A 123 -4.30 17.57 21.00
N ASP A 124 -4.81 16.76 21.92
CA ASP A 124 -3.99 15.99 22.85
C ASP A 124 -3.29 14.85 22.12
N ILE A 125 -3.99 14.16 21.23
CA ILE A 125 -3.38 13.16 20.35
C ILE A 125 -2.32 13.81 19.47
N GLN A 126 -2.58 15.00 18.89
CA GLN A 126 -1.59 15.71 18.09
C GLN A 126 -0.34 16.07 18.90
N ARG A 127 -0.50 16.55 20.14
CA ARG A 127 0.62 16.83 21.04
C ARG A 127 1.46 15.58 21.33
N LEU A 128 0.83 14.42 21.52
CA LEU A 128 1.53 13.15 21.70
C LEU A 128 2.26 12.69 20.41
N ILE A 129 1.68 12.92 19.23
CA ILE A 129 2.34 12.69 17.94
C ILE A 129 3.56 13.59 17.76
N ASP A 130 3.48 14.85 18.18
CA ASP A 130 4.60 15.79 18.12
C ASP A 130 5.76 15.32 19.01
N GLN A 131 5.46 14.85 20.22
CA GLN A 131 6.43 14.25 21.13
C GLN A 131 7.05 12.96 20.55
N GLU A 132 6.23 12.06 20.01
CA GLU A 132 6.71 10.83 19.36
C GLU A 132 7.63 11.14 18.17
N SER A 133 7.24 12.12 17.34
CA SER A 133 8.02 12.56 16.19
C SER A 133 9.36 13.15 16.61
N ALA A 134 9.39 13.98 17.66
CA ALA A 134 10.62 14.56 18.19
C ALA A 134 11.56 13.48 18.76
N LEU A 135 11.00 12.45 19.40
CA LEU A 135 11.78 11.35 19.99
C LEU A 135 12.36 10.40 18.95
N HIS A 136 11.59 10.03 17.92
CA HIS A 136 11.97 8.94 17.01
C HIS A 136 12.38 9.39 15.61
N GLY A 137 12.01 10.60 15.18
CA GLY A 137 12.33 11.13 13.85
C GLY A 137 11.93 10.19 12.71
N ASP A 138 10.74 9.58 12.82
CA ASP A 138 10.22 8.62 11.85
C ASP A 138 8.73 8.78 11.53
N ILE A 139 8.15 9.94 11.84
CA ILE A 139 6.77 10.28 11.51
C ILE A 139 6.74 11.18 10.27
N VAL A 140 6.04 10.73 9.24
CA VAL A 140 5.65 11.54 8.09
C VAL A 140 4.17 11.84 8.23
N GLN A 141 3.85 13.11 8.46
CA GLN A 141 2.48 13.58 8.68
C GLN A 141 2.09 14.53 7.56
N ALA A 142 1.04 14.18 6.82
CA ALA A 142 0.50 14.98 5.74
C ALA A 142 -0.82 15.64 6.15
N ASP A 143 -1.08 16.82 5.60
CA ASP A 143 -2.23 17.66 5.96
C ASP A 143 -3.51 17.22 5.21
N PHE A 144 -4.06 16.08 5.62
CA PHE A 144 -5.40 15.63 5.26
C PHE A 144 -6.00 14.84 6.43
N HIS A 145 -7.31 14.87 6.59
CA HIS A 145 -7.98 14.16 7.68
C HIS A 145 -7.77 12.64 7.58
N ASP A 146 -7.26 12.04 8.65
CA ASP A 146 -6.97 10.62 8.74
C ASP A 146 -8.26 9.81 8.97
N ASP A 147 -8.85 9.34 7.86
CA ASP A 147 -10.03 8.49 7.82
C ASP A 147 -9.80 7.33 6.85
N TYR A 148 -10.50 6.21 7.06
CA TYR A 148 -10.41 5.03 6.20
C TYR A 148 -10.67 5.34 4.72
N ARG A 149 -11.63 6.23 4.41
CA ARG A 149 -11.94 6.64 3.02
C ARG A 149 -10.83 7.51 2.40
N ASN A 150 -9.97 8.08 3.23
CA ASN A 150 -8.81 8.87 2.81
C ASN A 150 -7.52 8.05 2.76
N ASN A 151 -7.59 6.71 2.91
CA ASN A 151 -6.41 5.85 2.79
C ASN A 151 -5.70 6.02 1.43
N THR A 152 -6.43 6.29 0.35
CA THR A 152 -5.81 6.60 -0.95
C THR A 152 -4.92 7.84 -0.87
N LEU A 153 -5.35 8.90 -0.18
CA LEU A 153 -4.52 10.09 0.04
C LEU A 153 -3.29 9.77 0.90
N LYS A 154 -3.45 8.90 1.91
CA LYS A 154 -2.34 8.41 2.74
C LYS A 154 -1.32 7.59 1.93
N THR A 155 -1.79 6.71 1.04
CA THR A 155 -0.89 5.93 0.18
C THR A 155 -0.17 6.84 -0.82
N MET A 156 -0.86 7.81 -1.41
CA MET A 156 -0.25 8.77 -2.34
C MET A 156 0.73 9.73 -1.63
N SER A 157 0.49 10.09 -0.36
CA SER A 157 1.44 10.87 0.42
C SER A 157 2.69 10.05 0.73
N GLY A 158 2.53 8.74 0.99
CA GLY A 158 3.63 7.79 1.05
C GLY A 158 4.47 7.76 -0.21
N PHE A 159 3.82 7.67 -1.38
CA PHE A 159 4.51 7.64 -2.68
C PHE A 159 5.29 8.93 -2.92
N LYS A 160 4.63 10.07 -2.73
CA LYS A 160 5.25 11.40 -2.87
C LYS A 160 6.45 11.55 -1.93
N TRP A 161 6.31 11.19 -0.66
CA TRP A 161 7.41 11.26 0.32
C TRP A 161 8.59 10.38 -0.11
N ALA A 162 8.33 9.14 -0.52
CA ALA A 162 9.35 8.20 -0.93
C ALA A 162 10.09 8.65 -2.21
N VAL A 163 9.38 9.29 -3.15
CA VAL A 163 9.98 9.85 -4.37
C VAL A 163 10.83 11.07 -4.06
N GLU A 164 10.28 12.06 -3.34
CA GLU A 164 10.87 13.38 -3.11
C GLU A 164 11.93 13.40 -2.01
N LYS A 165 11.69 12.68 -0.91
CA LYS A 165 12.49 12.75 0.33
C LYS A 165 13.37 11.52 0.56
N CYS A 166 13.15 10.43 -0.20
CA CYS A 166 13.95 9.22 -0.11
C CYS A 166 14.44 8.72 -1.47
N SER A 167 15.12 9.61 -2.22
CA SER A 167 15.44 9.36 -3.63
C SER A 167 16.41 8.20 -3.90
N SER A 168 17.22 7.84 -2.91
CA SER A 168 18.24 6.78 -3.01
C SER A 168 17.77 5.38 -2.58
N GLY A 169 16.51 5.23 -2.18
CA GLY A 169 15.95 3.93 -1.79
C GLY A 169 15.75 2.99 -2.97
N ARG A 170 16.13 1.71 -2.82
CA ARG A 170 16.02 0.69 -3.89
C ARG A 170 14.66 0.00 -3.93
N PHE A 171 14.18 -0.45 -2.76
CA PHE A 171 12.89 -1.10 -2.60
C PHE A 171 12.11 -0.43 -1.47
N PHE A 172 10.83 -0.23 -1.72
CA PHE A 172 9.90 0.37 -0.77
C PHE A 172 8.89 -0.69 -0.36
N VAL A 173 8.67 -0.83 0.94
CA VAL A 173 7.72 -1.80 1.49
C VAL A 173 6.62 -0.99 2.12
N PHE A 174 5.46 -1.00 1.46
CA PHE A 174 4.26 -0.38 1.99
C PHE A 174 3.55 -1.43 2.84
N ALA A 175 3.21 -1.08 4.07
CA ALA A 175 2.53 -1.98 4.97
C ALA A 175 1.58 -1.24 5.93
N ASP A 176 0.56 -1.93 6.41
CA ASP A 176 -0.26 -1.48 7.53
C ASP A 176 0.42 -1.80 8.88
N ASP A 177 -0.01 -1.14 9.94
CA ASP A 177 0.60 -1.24 11.27
C ASP A 177 0.19 -2.46 12.11
N ASP A 178 -0.63 -3.35 11.53
CA ASP A 178 -1.07 -4.62 12.10
C ASP A 178 -0.55 -5.84 11.32
N MET A 179 0.62 -5.68 10.68
CA MET A 179 1.32 -6.73 9.97
C MET A 179 2.45 -7.34 10.81
N TYR A 180 2.64 -8.65 10.67
CA TYR A 180 3.92 -9.31 10.89
C TYR A 180 4.72 -9.30 9.60
N ILE A 181 6.02 -8.98 9.67
CA ILE A 181 6.94 -9.11 8.53
C ILE A 181 8.23 -9.83 8.97
N SER A 182 8.68 -10.83 8.20
CA SER A 182 10.03 -11.36 8.32
C SER A 182 10.96 -10.56 7.41
N THR A 183 11.74 -9.65 8.00
CA THR A 183 12.70 -8.83 7.26
C THR A 183 13.77 -9.70 6.59
N LYS A 184 14.16 -10.83 7.23
CA LYS A 184 15.04 -11.83 6.61
C LYS A 184 14.46 -12.44 5.33
N ASN A 185 13.22 -12.95 5.38
CA ASN A 185 12.59 -13.60 4.22
C ASN A 185 12.30 -12.58 3.12
N LEU A 186 11.88 -11.37 3.51
CA LEU A 186 11.72 -10.25 2.59
C LEU A 186 13.03 -9.92 1.85
N LEU A 187 14.16 -9.84 2.55
CA LEU A 187 15.46 -9.59 1.93
C LEU A 187 15.85 -10.69 0.93
N ARG A 188 15.58 -11.95 1.25
CA ARG A 188 15.79 -13.08 0.33
C ARG A 188 14.90 -12.96 -0.90
N PHE A 189 13.64 -12.57 -0.72
CA PHE A 189 12.66 -12.40 -1.78
C PHE A 189 13.04 -11.28 -2.76
N ILE A 190 13.43 -10.11 -2.26
CA ILE A 190 13.79 -8.97 -3.13
C ILE A 190 15.16 -9.14 -3.81
N ARG A 191 16.12 -9.80 -3.15
CA ARG A 191 17.45 -10.04 -3.73
C ARG A 191 17.43 -11.16 -4.77
N ASN A 192 16.43 -12.05 -4.71
CA ASN A 192 16.28 -13.24 -5.55
C ASN A 192 17.63 -13.84 -5.99
N PRO A 193 18.38 -14.50 -5.08
CA PRO A 193 19.77 -14.92 -5.34
C PRO A 193 19.93 -15.87 -6.54
N LEU A 194 18.84 -16.48 -7.01
CA LEU A 194 18.81 -17.34 -8.20
C LEU A 194 18.83 -16.55 -9.52
N LYS A 195 18.57 -15.24 -9.50
CA LYS A 195 18.60 -14.33 -10.67
C LYS A 195 19.79 -13.36 -10.65
N TYR A 196 20.78 -13.58 -9.79
CA TYR A 196 21.99 -12.76 -9.79
C TYR A 196 22.96 -13.22 -10.89
N PRO A 197 23.56 -12.33 -11.71
CA PRO A 197 23.53 -10.87 -11.68
C PRO A 197 22.68 -10.27 -12.82
N GLU A 198 21.47 -10.78 -13.10
CA GLU A 198 20.67 -10.22 -14.20
C GLU A 198 20.40 -8.72 -13.98
N SER A 199 20.96 -7.95 -14.91
CA SER A 199 20.93 -6.51 -14.99
C SER A 199 19.63 -6.06 -15.64
N GLN A 200 18.62 -5.82 -14.81
CA GLN A 200 17.80 -4.61 -14.75
C GLN A 200 16.58 -4.90 -13.86
N PRO A 201 16.37 -4.17 -12.77
CA PRO A 201 15.15 -4.32 -12.00
C PRO A 201 14.00 -3.78 -12.85
N THR A 202 13.28 -4.65 -13.55
CA THR A 202 12.00 -4.25 -14.14
C THR A 202 11.14 -3.57 -13.06
N PRO A 203 10.35 -2.54 -13.41
CA PRO A 203 9.37 -1.99 -12.50
C PRO A 203 8.53 -3.12 -11.93
N THR A 204 8.57 -3.32 -10.62
CA THR A 204 7.86 -4.43 -9.97
C THR A 204 7.06 -3.96 -8.78
N VAL A 205 5.83 -4.48 -8.71
CA VAL A 205 4.95 -4.45 -7.55
C VAL A 205 4.72 -5.90 -7.16
N LYS A 206 5.04 -6.28 -5.91
CA LYS A 206 4.98 -7.68 -5.47
C LYS A 206 4.30 -7.82 -4.13
N GLY A 207 3.50 -8.86 -3.96
CA GLY A 207 2.80 -9.15 -2.71
C GLY A 207 1.77 -10.25 -2.92
N TYR A 208 0.74 -10.31 -2.07
CA TYR A 208 -0.40 -11.16 -2.33
C TYR A 208 -1.31 -10.48 -3.36
N VAL A 209 -1.52 -11.12 -4.51
CA VAL A 209 -2.33 -10.57 -5.61
C VAL A 209 -3.69 -11.23 -5.66
N PHE A 210 -4.74 -10.41 -5.73
CA PHE A 210 -6.12 -10.83 -5.92
C PHE A 210 -6.59 -10.68 -7.36
N HIS A 211 -7.50 -11.57 -7.75
CA HIS A 211 -8.29 -11.51 -8.98
C HIS A 211 -9.76 -11.67 -8.59
N THR A 212 -10.41 -10.56 -8.25
CA THR A 212 -11.76 -10.57 -7.65
C THR A 212 -12.68 -9.54 -8.33
N PRO A 213 -14.01 -9.76 -8.27
CA PRO A 213 -14.99 -8.78 -8.68
C PRO A 213 -15.19 -7.67 -7.61
N PRO A 214 -15.70 -6.49 -8.01
CA PRO A 214 -16.22 -5.50 -7.08
C PRO A 214 -17.38 -6.04 -6.23
N GLN A 215 -17.47 -5.63 -4.97
CA GLN A 215 -18.58 -6.04 -4.12
C GLN A 215 -19.85 -5.27 -4.50
N ARG A 216 -20.87 -5.97 -5.03
CA ARG A 216 -22.15 -5.38 -5.45
C ARG A 216 -23.27 -5.45 -4.40
N HIS A 217 -23.01 -6.09 -3.26
CA HIS A 217 -23.94 -6.18 -2.14
C HIS A 217 -23.98 -4.86 -1.35
N LYS A 218 -25.09 -4.11 -1.44
CA LYS A 218 -25.24 -2.75 -0.85
C LYS A 218 -24.93 -2.65 0.66
N PRO A 219 -25.30 -3.62 1.52
CA PRO A 219 -24.94 -3.58 2.95
C PRO A 219 -23.45 -3.77 3.23
N SER A 220 -22.65 -4.20 2.26
CA SER A 220 -21.22 -4.35 2.47
C SER A 220 -20.55 -2.99 2.66
N LYS A 221 -19.65 -2.89 3.63
CA LYS A 221 -18.78 -1.72 3.78
C LYS A 221 -17.88 -1.47 2.56
N TRP A 222 -17.71 -2.49 1.70
CA TRP A 222 -16.93 -2.43 0.47
C TRP A 222 -17.80 -2.32 -0.79
N TYR A 223 -19.10 -2.01 -0.65
CA TYR A 223 -20.01 -1.87 -1.78
C TYR A 223 -19.51 -0.84 -2.80
N VAL A 224 -19.56 -1.18 -4.09
CA VAL A 224 -19.25 -0.28 -5.20
C VAL A 224 -20.40 -0.26 -6.21
N PRO A 225 -21.02 0.90 -6.46
CA PRO A 225 -22.07 1.03 -7.48
C PRO A 225 -21.50 1.02 -8.90
N LEU A 226 -22.31 0.61 -9.88
CA LEU A 226 -21.93 0.62 -11.30
C LEU A 226 -21.57 2.03 -11.82
N SER A 227 -22.21 3.07 -11.27
CA SER A 227 -21.91 4.46 -11.59
C SER A 227 -20.50 4.89 -11.21
N GLU A 228 -19.89 4.20 -10.24
CA GLU A 228 -18.51 4.45 -9.80
C GLU A 228 -17.53 3.53 -10.54
N TYR A 229 -17.87 2.25 -10.66
CA TYR A 229 -17.07 1.26 -11.39
C TYR A 229 -17.97 0.24 -12.11
N PRO A 230 -18.13 0.33 -13.44
CA PRO A 230 -19.10 -0.48 -14.17
C PRO A 230 -18.61 -1.88 -14.55
N TYR A 231 -17.34 -2.24 -14.33
CA TYR A 231 -16.77 -3.50 -14.82
C TYR A 231 -16.95 -4.65 -13.83
N HIS A 232 -17.02 -5.89 -14.33
CA HIS A 232 -17.23 -7.07 -13.50
C HIS A 232 -15.97 -7.55 -12.74
N LEU A 233 -14.79 -7.08 -13.09
CA LEU A 233 -13.52 -7.41 -12.41
C LEU A 233 -12.71 -6.15 -12.12
N TRP A 234 -11.98 -6.17 -11.03
CA TRP A 234 -10.86 -5.25 -10.82
C TRP A 234 -9.67 -5.62 -11.71
N PRO A 235 -8.78 -4.67 -12.04
CA PRO A 235 -7.42 -5.04 -12.41
C PRO A 235 -6.79 -5.88 -11.28
N PRO A 236 -5.88 -6.82 -11.60
CA PRO A 236 -5.14 -7.54 -10.57
C PRO A 236 -4.49 -6.56 -9.59
N TYR A 237 -4.64 -6.81 -8.28
CA TYR A 237 -4.19 -5.87 -7.26
C TYR A 237 -3.47 -6.56 -6.12
N VAL A 238 -2.42 -5.92 -5.60
CA VAL A 238 -1.79 -6.33 -4.34
C VAL A 238 -2.62 -5.85 -3.17
N THR A 239 -2.71 -6.66 -2.12
CA THR A 239 -3.42 -6.25 -0.90
C THR A 239 -2.75 -5.06 -0.23
N ALA A 240 -3.55 -4.09 0.22
CA ALA A 240 -3.07 -2.88 0.91
C ALA A 240 -2.29 -3.15 2.21
N GLY A 241 -2.40 -4.36 2.76
CA GLY A 241 -1.76 -4.77 4.02
C GLY A 241 -0.24 -4.84 3.95
N ALA A 242 0.35 -5.47 2.92
CA ALA A 242 1.80 -5.44 2.70
C ALA A 242 2.16 -5.74 1.23
N TYR A 243 3.00 -4.88 0.64
CA TYR A 243 3.54 -5.08 -0.71
C TYR A 243 4.88 -4.37 -0.90
N VAL A 244 5.64 -4.84 -1.88
CA VAL A 244 6.97 -4.35 -2.24
C VAL A 244 6.91 -3.65 -3.59
N VAL A 245 7.55 -2.49 -3.68
CA VAL A 245 7.64 -1.69 -4.90
C VAL A 245 9.12 -1.38 -5.18
N SER A 246 9.60 -1.63 -6.40
CA SER A 246 10.93 -1.17 -6.82
C SER A 246 10.95 0.34 -7.01
N ARG A 247 12.13 0.97 -6.93
CA ARG A 247 12.26 2.42 -7.16
C ARG A 247 11.64 2.88 -8.47
N GLU A 248 11.89 2.16 -9.57
CA GLU A 248 11.35 2.51 -10.88
C GLU A 248 9.82 2.37 -10.92
N ALA A 249 9.27 1.30 -10.34
CA ALA A 249 7.81 1.17 -10.22
C ALA A 249 7.21 2.29 -9.38
N LEU A 250 7.86 2.68 -8.28
CA LEU A 250 7.39 3.77 -7.42
C LEU A 250 7.30 5.09 -8.20
N LEU A 251 8.30 5.43 -9.03
CA LEU A 251 8.27 6.62 -9.86
C LEU A 251 7.11 6.57 -10.87
N ASN A 252 6.94 5.43 -11.55
CA ASN A 252 5.83 5.22 -12.49
C ASN A 252 4.47 5.37 -11.81
N LEU A 253 4.28 4.71 -10.66
CA LEU A 253 3.04 4.79 -9.89
C LEU A 253 2.78 6.21 -9.36
N HIS A 254 3.80 6.88 -8.84
CA HIS A 254 3.66 8.24 -8.32
C HIS A 254 3.20 9.21 -9.41
N TYR A 255 3.89 9.28 -10.56
CA TYR A 255 3.52 10.20 -11.63
C TYR A 255 2.28 9.74 -12.40
N GLY A 256 2.07 8.44 -12.56
CA GLY A 256 0.85 7.89 -13.16
C GLY A 256 -0.40 8.18 -12.34
N SER A 257 -0.27 8.32 -11.02
CA SER A 257 -1.37 8.68 -10.13
C SER A 257 -1.95 10.06 -10.43
N TYR A 258 -1.15 10.99 -10.98
CA TYR A 258 -1.62 12.33 -11.36
C TYR A 258 -2.64 12.29 -12.51
N TYR A 259 -2.65 11.20 -13.28
CA TYR A 259 -3.46 11.03 -14.50
C TYR A 259 -4.50 9.90 -14.38
N THR A 260 -4.80 9.46 -13.15
CA THR A 260 -5.71 8.32 -12.91
C THR A 260 -6.79 8.74 -11.94
N LYS A 261 -8.07 8.69 -12.31
CA LYS A 261 -9.16 9.17 -11.44
C LYS A 261 -9.11 8.49 -10.07
N LEU A 262 -9.15 9.29 -9.01
CA LEU A 262 -9.10 8.76 -7.65
C LEU A 262 -10.19 7.73 -7.37
N PHE A 263 -9.81 6.73 -6.59
CA PHE A 263 -10.69 5.67 -6.09
C PHE A 263 -10.51 5.55 -4.58
N GLN A 264 -11.59 5.27 -3.84
CA GLN A 264 -11.60 5.31 -2.38
C GLN A 264 -10.82 4.16 -1.70
N PHE A 265 -10.67 3.02 -2.38
CA PHE A 265 -9.86 1.90 -1.92
C PHE A 265 -8.45 2.05 -2.47
N ASP A 266 -7.46 2.10 -1.58
CA ASP A 266 -6.07 2.42 -1.93
C ASP A 266 -5.39 1.31 -2.73
N ASP A 267 -5.65 0.05 -2.41
CA ASP A 267 -5.20 -1.10 -3.20
C ASP A 267 -5.77 -1.10 -4.63
N ILE A 268 -7.07 -0.84 -4.78
CA ILE A 268 -7.71 -0.71 -6.09
C ILE A 268 -7.17 0.50 -6.84
N PHE A 269 -6.95 1.65 -6.16
CA PHE A 269 -6.37 2.81 -6.81
C PHE A 269 -4.94 2.54 -7.30
N VAL A 270 -4.10 1.90 -6.48
CA VAL A 270 -2.75 1.48 -6.90
C VAL A 270 -2.82 0.53 -8.10
N ALA A 271 -3.77 -0.40 -8.15
CA ALA A 271 -3.95 -1.32 -9.27
C ALA A 271 -4.39 -0.61 -10.56
N LEU A 272 -5.31 0.35 -10.48
CA LEU A 272 -5.72 1.18 -11.61
C LEU A 272 -4.55 1.97 -12.17
N VAL A 273 -3.72 2.55 -11.30
CA VAL A 273 -2.50 3.25 -11.72
C VAL A 273 -1.52 2.26 -12.36
N ALA A 274 -1.25 1.12 -11.71
CA ALA A 274 -0.32 0.09 -12.19
C ALA A 274 -0.71 -0.41 -13.59
N LEU A 275 -2.00 -0.68 -13.82
CA LEU A 275 -2.53 -1.06 -15.14
C LEU A 275 -2.23 0.02 -16.19
N LYS A 276 -2.53 1.29 -15.89
CA LYS A 276 -2.32 2.40 -16.85
C LYS A 276 -0.85 2.67 -17.13
N VAL A 277 0.04 2.38 -16.17
CA VAL A 277 1.50 2.44 -16.38
C VAL A 277 2.10 1.09 -16.80
N LYS A 278 1.27 0.10 -17.19
CA LYS A 278 1.70 -1.20 -17.74
C LYS A 278 2.63 -1.98 -16.81
N ILE A 279 2.33 -1.97 -15.50
CA ILE A 279 3.01 -2.78 -14.48
C ILE A 279 2.05 -3.84 -13.97
N ASP A 280 2.33 -5.10 -14.28
CA ASP A 280 1.60 -6.23 -13.73
C ASP A 280 2.13 -6.59 -12.33
N PRO A 281 1.24 -6.74 -11.32
CA PRO A 281 1.68 -7.15 -10.00
C PRO A 281 2.08 -8.63 -9.98
N VAL A 282 3.09 -8.96 -9.17
CA VAL A 282 3.61 -10.32 -9.05
C VAL A 282 3.13 -10.95 -7.74
N HIS A 283 2.39 -12.04 -7.87
CA HIS A 283 1.88 -12.82 -6.73
C HIS A 283 3.02 -13.53 -5.97
N CYS A 284 2.90 -13.59 -4.64
CA CYS A 284 3.77 -14.35 -3.75
C CYS A 284 2.94 -14.95 -2.61
N GLU A 285 2.92 -16.29 -2.55
CA GLU A 285 2.13 -17.09 -1.58
C GLU A 285 2.62 -16.94 -0.13
N GLU A 286 3.81 -16.38 0.07
CA GLU A 286 4.38 -16.10 1.39
C GLU A 286 3.93 -14.75 1.98
N PHE A 287 3.18 -13.96 1.22
CA PHE A 287 2.42 -12.82 1.73
C PHE A 287 1.00 -13.29 2.07
N TYR A 288 0.57 -13.13 3.31
CA TYR A 288 -0.75 -13.56 3.77
C TYR A 288 -1.61 -12.35 4.07
N PHE A 289 -2.69 -12.15 3.30
CA PHE A 289 -3.68 -11.10 3.56
C PHE A 289 -4.57 -11.40 4.77
N TRP A 290 -4.47 -12.62 5.32
CA TRP A 290 -5.10 -13.07 6.55
C TRP A 290 -4.07 -13.38 7.63
N LYS A 291 -4.55 -13.59 8.85
CA LYS A 291 -3.72 -14.09 9.95
C LYS A 291 -3.45 -15.56 9.76
N LYS A 292 -2.22 -15.90 9.35
CA LYS A 292 -1.81 -17.29 9.23
C LYS A 292 -1.75 -17.90 10.62
N SER A 293 -2.22 -19.14 10.77
CA SER A 293 -2.13 -19.85 12.05
C SER A 293 -0.66 -20.00 12.48
N TYR A 294 -0.36 -19.59 13.71
CA TYR A 294 1.01 -19.47 14.16
C TYR A 294 1.59 -20.79 14.70
N SER A 295 2.79 -21.13 14.23
CA SER A 295 3.74 -22.04 14.87
C SER A 295 5.14 -21.73 14.36
N LYS A 296 6.18 -22.10 15.12
CA LYS A 296 7.60 -21.94 14.73
C LYS A 296 7.86 -22.38 13.29
N PHE A 297 7.38 -23.58 12.95
CA PHE A 297 7.59 -24.18 11.62
C PHE A 297 6.77 -23.52 10.52
N SER A 298 5.48 -23.24 10.76
CA SER A 298 4.60 -22.67 9.73
C SER A 298 5.00 -21.26 9.26
N TYR A 299 5.75 -20.53 10.09
CA TYR A 299 6.24 -19.18 9.81
C TYR A 299 7.63 -19.14 9.19
N ARG A 300 8.28 -20.31 8.98
CA ARG A 300 9.62 -20.43 8.41
C ARG A 300 9.83 -19.62 7.13
N ASN A 301 8.87 -19.65 6.22
CA ASN A 301 8.94 -18.99 4.93
C ASN A 301 8.03 -17.75 4.82
N VAL A 302 7.23 -17.44 5.85
CA VAL A 302 6.30 -16.30 5.82
C VAL A 302 7.12 -15.02 5.61
N ILE A 303 6.74 -14.22 4.62
CA ILE A 303 7.29 -12.88 4.39
C ILE A 303 6.44 -11.86 5.15
N ALA A 304 5.12 -11.89 4.98
CA ALA A 304 4.19 -11.01 5.66
C ALA A 304 2.91 -11.74 6.06
N SER A 305 2.31 -11.41 7.20
CA SER A 305 0.99 -11.92 7.59
C SER A 305 0.19 -10.85 8.33
N HIS A 306 -1.09 -10.74 8.00
CA HIS A 306 -2.02 -9.79 8.60
C HIS A 306 -2.44 -10.20 10.02
N GLY A 307 -3.04 -9.27 10.78
CA GLY A 307 -3.75 -9.58 12.02
C GLY A 307 -2.90 -9.54 13.30
N TYR A 308 -1.79 -8.80 13.24
CA TYR A 308 -0.86 -8.50 14.34
C TYR A 308 -1.10 -7.10 14.92
N GLY A 309 -2.37 -6.75 15.13
CA GLY A 309 -2.77 -5.47 15.72
C GLY A 309 -2.52 -5.38 17.24
N ASP A 310 -2.26 -6.52 17.89
CA ASP A 310 -1.79 -6.61 19.27
C ASP A 310 -0.25 -6.46 19.31
N PRO A 311 0.28 -5.37 19.90
CA PRO A 311 1.72 -5.12 20.02
C PRO A 311 2.50 -6.21 20.76
N ASP A 312 1.91 -6.83 21.78
CA ASP A 312 2.57 -7.86 22.59
C ASP A 312 2.64 -9.19 21.86
N GLU A 313 1.56 -9.55 21.15
CA GLU A 313 1.58 -10.70 20.25
C GLU A 313 2.63 -10.54 19.15
N LEU A 314 2.69 -9.37 18.49
CA LEU A 314 3.69 -9.09 17.46
C LEU A 314 5.11 -9.26 18.01
N ARG A 315 5.40 -8.67 19.18
CA ARG A 315 6.70 -8.82 19.86
C ARG A 315 7.02 -10.28 20.15
N SER A 316 6.07 -11.02 20.72
CA SER A 316 6.27 -12.42 21.11
C SER A 316 6.58 -13.29 19.90
N VAL A 317 5.70 -13.26 18.89
CA VAL A 317 5.84 -14.06 17.66
C VAL A 317 7.10 -13.69 16.90
N TRP A 318 7.38 -12.41 16.72
CA TRP A 318 8.55 -11.98 15.96
C TRP A 318 9.86 -12.33 16.64
N ASN A 319 9.96 -12.17 17.97
CA ASN A 319 11.16 -12.57 18.70
C ASN A 319 11.35 -14.09 18.72
N GLU A 320 10.27 -14.88 18.79
CA GLU A 320 10.35 -16.33 18.68
C GLU A 320 10.86 -16.75 17.29
N GLN A 321 10.32 -16.18 16.21
CA GLN A 321 10.80 -16.40 14.84
C GLN A 321 12.26 -15.97 14.64
N LYS A 322 12.66 -14.85 15.24
CA LYS A 322 14.06 -14.40 15.23
C LYS A 322 14.97 -15.41 15.92
N SER A 323 14.56 -15.96 17.07
CA SER A 323 15.35 -16.93 17.84
C SER A 323 15.62 -18.23 17.08
N VAL A 324 14.70 -18.65 16.21
CA VAL A 324 14.87 -19.84 15.33
C VAL A 324 15.45 -19.48 13.95
N GLY A 325 15.84 -18.23 13.75
CA GLY A 325 16.51 -17.76 12.53
C GLY A 325 15.57 -17.55 11.34
N HIS A 326 14.29 -17.28 11.56
CA HIS A 326 13.29 -17.02 10.52
C HIS A 326 12.92 -15.54 10.36
N ALA A 327 13.35 -14.65 11.27
CA ALA A 327 13.07 -13.20 11.24
C ALA A 327 14.29 -12.28 11.33
#